data_AF-A0A6N6JTT5-F1
#
_entry.id   AF-A0A6N6JTT5-F1
#
_cell.length_a   1.000
_cell.length_b   1.000
_cell.length_c   1.000
_cell.angle_alpha   90.00
_cell.angle_beta   90.00
_cell.angle_gamma   90.00
#
_symmetry.space_group_name_H-M   'P 1'
#
loop_
_entity.id
_entity.type
_entity.pdbx_description
1 polymer ?
#
loop_
_entity_poly.entity_id
_entity_poly.type
_entity_poly.pdbx_seq_one_letter_code
_entity_poly.pdbx_strand_id
1 'polypeptide(L)'
;MSEYPVMVPEWLAPWVLNDYNPLDLWWRAHWHTQSIEGPIYFLLLCWVCRRWWIPLPLALFVNLVTHPLLWYYFPWFEPDPSYLAPLVPAGMDPVYITWLVIAESCVVAIEGLLVALAIMRWGKEGCRAPAPALFYGFAVAFVANVPSTLAGLFL
;
A
#
# COMPACT_ATOMS: atom_id res chain seq x y z
N MET A 1 -10.30 31.40 -16.73
CA MET A 1 -9.96 30.05 -16.23
C MET A 1 -8.64 30.22 -15.50
N SER A 2 -8.63 29.93 -14.20
CA SER A 2 -7.46 30.10 -13.35
C SER A 2 -6.44 29.00 -13.67
N GLU A 3 -5.32 29.37 -14.27
CA GLU A 3 -4.11 28.54 -14.32
C GLU A 3 -3.51 28.54 -12.92
N TYR A 4 -3.98 27.64 -12.06
CA TYR A 4 -3.17 27.26 -10.91
C TYR A 4 -2.06 26.38 -11.48
N PRO A 5 -0.79 26.83 -11.45
CA PRO A 5 0.31 25.93 -11.78
C PRO A 5 0.21 24.78 -10.76
N VAL A 6 -0.05 23.57 -11.26
CA VAL A 6 0.16 22.37 -10.46
C VAL A 6 1.64 22.42 -10.09
N MET A 7 1.93 22.78 -8.84
CA MET A 7 3.29 22.73 -8.33
C MET A 7 3.66 21.26 -8.30
N VAL A 8 4.32 20.82 -9.37
CA VAL A 8 4.97 19.52 -9.39
C VAL A 8 6.10 19.64 -8.38
N PRO A 9 6.07 18.88 -7.27
CA PRO A 9 7.15 18.92 -6.29
C PRO A 9 8.51 18.70 -6.97
N GLU A 10 9.57 19.39 -6.53
CA GLU A 10 10.88 19.32 -7.20
C GLU A 10 11.43 17.88 -7.29
N TRP A 11 11.06 16.99 -6.35
CA TRP A 11 11.41 15.57 -6.39
C TRP A 11 10.68 14.76 -7.49
N LEU A 12 9.57 15.29 -8.03
CA LEU A 12 8.87 14.77 -9.20
C LEU A 12 9.42 15.34 -10.52
N ALA A 13 10.20 16.43 -10.49
CA ALA A 13 10.74 17.06 -11.68
C ALA A 13 11.60 16.12 -12.56
N PRO A 14 12.46 15.23 -12.03
CA PRO A 14 13.20 14.27 -12.85
C PRO A 14 12.29 13.27 -13.58
N TRP A 15 11.12 12.97 -13.03
CA TRP A 15 10.16 12.04 -13.63
C TRP A 15 9.35 12.70 -14.74
N VAL A 16 9.01 13.98 -14.57
CA VAL A 16 8.35 14.80 -15.59
C VAL A 16 9.30 15.17 -16.74
N LEU A 17 10.61 15.31 -16.46
CA LEU A 17 11.61 15.74 -17.44
C LEU A 17 12.25 14.58 -18.25
N ASN A 18 12.07 13.32 -17.85
CA ASN A 18 12.66 12.16 -18.52
C ASN A 18 11.74 11.49 -19.58
N ASP A 19 10.72 12.19 -20.10
CA ASP A 19 9.73 11.67 -21.06
C ASP A 19 9.00 10.38 -20.60
N TYR A 20 9.06 10.05 -19.30
CA TYR A 20 8.28 8.92 -18.78
C TYR A 20 6.82 9.33 -18.66
N ASN A 21 5.94 8.59 -19.33
CA ASN A 21 4.52 8.73 -19.13
C ASN A 21 4.18 8.37 -17.67
N PRO A 22 3.64 9.31 -16.86
CA PRO A 22 3.31 9.03 -15.44
C PRO A 22 2.38 7.83 -15.28
N LEU A 23 1.52 7.56 -16.26
CA LEU A 23 0.66 6.39 -16.28
C LEU A 23 1.45 5.08 -16.42
N ASP A 24 2.55 5.07 -17.17
CA ASP A 24 3.39 3.87 -17.35
C ASP A 24 4.15 3.55 -16.06
N LEU A 25 4.72 4.56 -15.39
CA LEU A 25 5.38 4.39 -14.10
C LEU A 25 4.41 3.91 -13.03
N TRP A 26 3.23 4.53 -12.96
CA TRP A 26 2.15 4.11 -12.07
C TRP A 26 1.73 2.67 -12.33
N TRP A 27 1.57 2.28 -13.61
CA TRP A 27 1.17 0.92 -13.98
C TRP A 27 2.23 -0.11 -13.64
N ARG A 28 3.51 0.21 -13.83
CA ARG A 28 4.63 -0.67 -13.44
C ARG A 28 4.70 -0.85 -11.93
N ALA A 29 4.60 0.24 -11.17
CA ALA A 29 4.56 0.18 -9.72
C ALA A 29 3.37 -0.68 -9.25
N HIS A 30 2.19 -0.44 -9.81
CA HIS A 30 0.98 -1.23 -9.51
C HIS A 30 1.17 -2.73 -9.77
N TRP A 31 1.69 -3.11 -10.94
CA TRP A 31 1.93 -4.52 -11.25
C TRP A 31 3.01 -5.15 -10.38
N HIS A 32 4.06 -4.40 -10.05
CA HIS A 32 5.10 -4.87 -9.17
C HIS A 32 4.53 -5.18 -7.78
N THR A 33 3.79 -4.23 -7.20
CA THR A 33 3.07 -4.40 -5.94
C THR A 33 2.13 -5.60 -5.99
N GLN A 34 1.29 -5.71 -7.02
CA GLN A 34 0.34 -6.81 -7.18
C GLN A 34 1.05 -8.18 -7.26
N SER A 35 2.23 -8.24 -7.88
CA SER A 35 3.00 -9.48 -8.04
C SER A 35 3.65 -9.97 -6.75
N ILE A 36 3.92 -9.06 -5.81
CA ILE A 36 4.50 -9.37 -4.49
C ILE A 36 3.39 -9.60 -3.47
N GLU A 37 2.48 -8.64 -3.33
CA GLU A 37 1.46 -8.63 -2.29
C GLU A 37 0.37 -9.66 -2.55
N GLY A 38 -0.06 -9.81 -3.80
CA GLY A 38 -1.14 -10.73 -4.20
C GLY A 38 -0.90 -12.17 -3.73
N PRO A 39 0.27 -12.77 -4.02
CA PRO A 39 0.63 -14.10 -3.50
C PRO A 39 0.69 -14.17 -1.98
N ILE A 40 1.26 -13.15 -1.30
CA ILE A 40 1.37 -13.13 0.16
C ILE A 40 -0.03 -13.11 0.79
N TYR A 41 -0.89 -12.22 0.33
CA TYR A 41 -2.30 -12.15 0.72
C TYR A 41 -3.00 -13.48 0.53
N PHE A 42 -2.88 -14.06 -0.67
CA PHE A 42 -3.53 -15.33 -0.99
C PHE A 42 -3.09 -16.44 -0.02
N LEU A 43 -1.79 -16.62 0.18
CA LEU A 43 -1.24 -17.68 1.04
C LEU A 43 -1.66 -17.51 2.49
N LEU A 44 -1.56 -16.30 3.04
CA LEU A 44 -1.94 -16.04 4.43
C LEU A 44 -3.46 -16.18 4.65
N LEU A 45 -4.27 -15.72 3.70
CA LEU A 45 -5.73 -15.86 3.78
C LEU A 45 -6.21 -17.29 3.59
N CYS A 46 -5.52 -18.11 2.78
CA CYS A 46 -5.79 -19.55 2.71
C CYS A 46 -5.67 -20.23 4.08
N TRP A 47 -4.82 -19.70 4.97
CA TRP A 47 -4.67 -20.23 6.32
C TRP A 47 -5.81 -19.82 7.27
N VAL A 48 -6.42 -18.66 7.06
CA VAL A 48 -7.45 -18.09 7.97
C VAL A 48 -8.88 -18.32 7.48
N CYS A 49 -9.10 -18.35 6.15
CA CYS A 49 -10.40 -18.54 5.52
C CYS A 49 -10.76 -20.03 5.37
N ARG A 50 -12.07 -20.34 5.39
CA ARG A 50 -12.55 -21.73 5.18
C ARG A 50 -12.56 -22.18 3.72
N ARG A 51 -12.70 -21.25 2.78
CA ARG A 51 -12.89 -21.54 1.36
C ARG A 51 -11.69 -21.02 0.58
N TRP A 52 -11.06 -21.88 -0.21
CA TRP A 52 -9.86 -21.58 -0.99
C TRP A 52 -10.10 -20.51 -2.07
N TRP A 53 -11.34 -20.32 -2.51
CA TRP A 53 -11.69 -19.34 -3.54
C TRP A 53 -11.97 -17.94 -3.00
N ILE A 54 -12.04 -17.74 -1.67
CA ILE A 54 -12.25 -16.40 -1.06
C ILE A 54 -10.96 -15.57 -1.01
N PRO A 55 -9.80 -16.15 -0.63
CA PRO A 55 -8.51 -15.46 -0.63
C PRO A 55 -8.17 -14.73 -1.94
N LEU A 56 -8.42 -15.37 -3.08
CA LEU A 56 -8.03 -14.86 -4.40
C LEU A 56 -8.74 -13.54 -4.80
N PRO A 57 -10.09 -13.48 -4.86
CA PRO A 57 -10.79 -12.25 -5.17
C PRO A 57 -10.60 -11.19 -4.08
N LEU A 58 -10.39 -11.58 -2.82
CA LEU A 58 -10.11 -10.63 -1.75
C LEU A 58 -8.73 -9.98 -1.94
N ALA A 59 -7.68 -10.77 -2.20
CA ALA A 59 -6.33 -10.28 -2.47
C ALA A 59 -6.30 -9.34 -3.67
N LEU A 60 -7.00 -9.71 -4.75
CA LEU A 60 -7.14 -8.87 -5.95
C LEU A 60 -7.93 -7.59 -5.65
N PHE A 61 -9.07 -7.69 -4.99
CA PHE A 61 -9.93 -6.53 -4.71
C PHE A 61 -9.24 -5.52 -3.79
N VAL A 62 -8.60 -6.01 -2.72
CA VAL A 62 -7.87 -5.17 -1.77
C VAL A 62 -6.80 -4.39 -2.53
N ASN A 63 -5.90 -5.08 -3.24
CA ASN A 63 -4.82 -4.42 -3.98
C ASN A 63 -5.30 -3.51 -5.13
N LEU A 64 -6.30 -3.92 -5.89
CA LEU A 64 -6.83 -3.15 -7.03
C LEU A 64 -7.55 -1.87 -6.60
N VAL A 65 -8.03 -1.80 -5.36
CA VAL A 65 -8.75 -0.63 -4.86
C VAL A 65 -7.80 0.28 -4.08
N THR A 66 -7.02 -0.28 -3.16
CA THR A 66 -6.18 0.53 -2.26
C THR A 66 -5.04 1.19 -3.01
N HIS A 67 -4.27 0.45 -3.81
CA HIS A 67 -3.06 0.98 -4.44
C HIS A 67 -3.35 2.04 -5.51
N PRO A 68 -4.27 1.85 -6.48
CA PRO A 68 -4.64 2.90 -7.43
C PRO A 68 -5.11 4.19 -6.78
N LEU A 69 -5.98 4.09 -5.77
CA LEU A 69 -6.51 5.26 -5.07
C LEU A 69 -5.39 5.94 -4.29
N LEU A 70 -4.57 5.17 -3.57
CA LEU A 70 -3.51 5.73 -2.76
C LEU A 70 -2.50 6.48 -3.63
N TRP A 71 -1.96 5.85 -4.68
CA TRP A 71 -0.99 6.47 -5.58
C TRP A 71 -1.56 7.65 -6.38
N TYR A 72 -2.85 7.65 -6.69
CA TYR A 72 -3.50 8.79 -7.36
C TYR A 72 -3.69 9.99 -6.43
N TYR A 73 -4.16 9.77 -5.20
CA TYR A 73 -4.39 10.83 -4.22
C TYR A 73 -3.12 11.26 -3.48
N PHE A 74 -2.07 10.45 -3.53
CA PHE A 74 -0.87 10.66 -2.73
C PHE A 74 -0.19 12.00 -2.95
N PRO A 75 -0.01 12.50 -4.19
CA PRO A 75 0.69 13.77 -4.42
C PRO A 75 -0.02 15.01 -3.86
N TRP A 76 -1.22 14.87 -3.27
CA TRP A 76 -2.09 15.99 -2.87
C TRP A 76 -2.07 16.29 -1.38
N PHE A 77 -1.51 15.41 -0.55
CA PHE A 77 -1.18 15.76 0.82
C PHE A 77 0.17 16.54 0.82
N GLU A 78 0.58 17.18 1.90
CA GLU A 78 1.95 17.70 2.03
C GLU A 78 2.34 17.45 3.48
N PRO A 79 2.95 16.31 3.82
CA PRO A 79 3.41 16.04 5.15
C PRO A 79 4.66 16.87 5.43
N ASP A 80 4.73 17.42 6.62
CA ASP A 80 5.91 18.14 7.10
C ASP A 80 7.10 17.14 7.21
N PRO A 81 8.20 17.33 6.46
CA PRO A 81 9.33 16.42 6.46
C PRO A 81 10.12 16.39 7.78
N SER A 82 9.89 17.36 8.67
CA SER A 82 10.62 17.47 9.94
C SER A 82 10.34 16.31 10.90
N TYR A 83 9.21 15.62 10.77
CA TYR A 83 8.79 14.55 11.69
C TYR A 83 9.66 13.29 11.61
N LEU A 84 10.17 12.95 10.42
CA LEU A 84 10.91 11.69 10.21
C LEU A 84 12.37 11.91 9.78
N ALA A 85 12.81 13.15 9.56
CA ALA A 85 14.18 13.47 9.19
C ALA A 85 15.28 12.77 10.03
N PRO A 86 15.15 12.55 11.36
CA PRO A 86 16.17 11.85 12.14
C PRO A 86 16.27 10.34 11.87
N LEU A 87 15.26 9.74 11.23
CA LEU A 87 15.16 8.29 10.98
C LEU A 87 15.47 7.91 9.52
N VAL A 88 15.74 8.91 8.68
CA VAL A 88 15.94 8.75 7.24
C VAL A 88 17.39 8.33 6.97
N PRO A 89 17.64 7.22 6.25
CA PRO A 89 18.98 6.82 5.85
C PRO A 89 19.69 7.90 5.03
N ALA A 90 21.02 8.01 5.17
CA ALA A 90 21.82 8.95 4.40
C ALA A 90 21.66 8.69 2.89
N GLY A 91 21.24 9.71 2.14
CA GLY A 91 21.03 9.65 0.69
C GLY A 91 19.57 9.48 0.25
N MET A 92 18.62 9.39 1.19
CA MET A 92 17.18 9.44 0.89
C MET A 92 16.58 10.81 1.21
N ASP A 93 15.61 11.25 0.41
CA ASP A 93 14.87 12.49 0.67
C ASP A 93 13.91 12.30 1.87
N PRO A 94 14.05 13.08 2.96
CA PRO A 94 13.15 13.00 4.12
C PRO A 94 11.69 13.25 3.79
N VAL A 95 11.40 14.09 2.79
CA VAL A 95 10.04 14.35 2.31
C VAL A 95 9.47 13.04 1.75
N TYR A 96 10.18 12.41 0.82
CA TYR A 96 9.78 11.15 0.20
C TYR A 96 9.58 10.00 1.20
N ILE A 97 10.45 9.87 2.19
CA ILE A 97 10.30 8.82 3.21
C ILE A 97 9.12 9.10 4.14
N THR A 98 8.91 10.36 4.53
CA THR A 98 7.75 10.75 5.35
C THR A 98 6.46 10.41 4.63
N TRP A 99 6.44 10.74 3.34
CA TRP A 99 5.42 10.36 2.41
C TRP A 99 5.18 8.86 2.41
N LEU A 100 6.17 8.06 2.01
CA LEU A 100 6.04 6.61 1.91
C LEU A 100 5.48 6.00 3.21
N VAL A 101 6.01 6.38 4.37
CA VAL A 101 5.55 5.83 5.66
C VAL A 101 4.07 6.13 5.93
N ILE A 102 3.60 7.34 5.63
CA ILE A 102 2.19 7.72 5.79
C ILE A 102 1.32 6.93 4.81
N ALA A 103 1.74 6.83 3.55
CA ALA A 103 1.07 6.04 2.51
C ALA A 103 0.84 4.61 2.99
N GLU A 104 1.93 3.95 3.34
CA GLU A 104 1.97 2.56 3.74
C GLU A 104 1.16 2.31 5.01
N SER A 105 1.22 3.24 5.98
CA SER A 105 0.41 3.16 7.18
C SER A 105 -1.09 3.23 6.87
N CYS A 106 -1.49 4.10 5.95
CA CYS A 106 -2.87 4.20 5.47
C CYS A 106 -3.31 2.93 4.73
N VAL A 107 -2.47 2.39 3.83
CA VAL A 107 -2.74 1.13 3.14
C VAL A 107 -2.91 0.00 4.14
N VAL A 108 -1.92 -0.24 5.00
CA VAL A 108 -1.97 -1.30 6.03
C VAL A 108 -3.21 -1.17 6.91
N ALA A 109 -3.61 0.05 7.27
CA ALA A 109 -4.83 0.27 8.05
C ALA A 109 -6.11 -0.10 7.29
N ILE A 110 -6.27 0.40 6.07
CA ILE A 110 -7.46 0.14 5.24
C ILE A 110 -7.54 -1.35 4.89
N GLU A 111 -6.45 -1.91 4.39
CA GLU A 111 -6.38 -3.31 4.01
C GLU A 111 -6.54 -4.23 5.21
N GLY A 112 -5.91 -3.91 6.34
CA GLY A 112 -6.06 -4.64 7.59
C GLY A 112 -7.52 -4.71 8.05
N LEU A 113 -8.25 -3.60 7.94
CA LEU A 113 -9.68 -3.54 8.24
C LEU A 113 -10.52 -4.35 7.24
N LEU A 114 -10.28 -4.20 5.93
CA LEU A 114 -11.01 -4.94 4.90
C LEU A 114 -10.84 -6.46 5.06
N VAL A 115 -9.61 -6.88 5.34
CA VAL A 115 -9.27 -8.28 5.59
C VAL A 115 -9.90 -8.77 6.88
N ALA A 116 -9.86 -7.97 7.96
CA ALA A 116 -10.53 -8.32 9.21
C ALA A 116 -12.03 -8.55 9.00
N LEU A 117 -12.71 -7.67 8.26
CA LEU A 117 -14.13 -7.82 7.92
C LEU A 117 -14.38 -9.13 7.14
N ALA A 118 -13.52 -9.45 6.19
CA ALA A 118 -13.59 -10.69 5.44
C ALA A 118 -13.36 -11.93 6.33
N ILE A 119 -12.44 -11.86 7.30
CA ILE A 119 -12.20 -12.93 8.27
C ILE A 119 -13.39 -13.09 9.21
N MET A 120 -14.00 -12.00 9.71
CA MET A 120 -15.22 -12.08 10.52
C MET A 120 -16.35 -12.79 9.76
N ARG A 121 -16.46 -12.54 8.44
CA ARG A 121 -17.50 -13.13 7.60
C ARG A 121 -17.23 -14.57 7.17
N TRP A 122 -16.00 -14.89 6.80
CA TRP A 122 -15.64 -16.14 6.09
C TRP A 122 -14.49 -16.95 6.72
N GLY A 123 -13.95 -16.48 7.84
CA GLY A 123 -12.87 -17.13 8.58
C GLY A 123 -13.26 -18.47 9.18
N LYS A 124 -12.28 -19.18 9.73
CA LYS A 124 -12.48 -20.35 10.60
C LYS A 124 -13.12 -19.93 11.92
N GLU A 125 -13.79 -20.85 12.61
CA GLU A 125 -14.64 -20.57 13.80
C GLU A 125 -13.92 -19.78 14.90
N GLY A 126 -12.65 -20.08 15.17
CA GLY A 126 -11.82 -19.36 16.15
C GLY A 126 -11.26 -18.01 15.67
N CYS A 127 -11.32 -17.71 14.37
CA CYS A 127 -10.78 -16.47 13.80
C CYS A 127 -11.85 -15.38 13.60
N ARG A 128 -13.14 -15.72 13.68
CA ARG A 128 -14.25 -14.81 13.33
C ARG A 128 -14.55 -13.75 14.38
N ALA A 129 -14.13 -13.95 15.62
CA ALA A 129 -14.39 -12.96 16.67
C ALA A 129 -13.67 -11.64 16.33
N PRO A 130 -14.18 -10.48 16.78
CA PRO A 130 -13.66 -9.18 16.36
C PRO A 130 -12.16 -8.99 16.62
N ALA A 131 -11.71 -9.29 17.84
CA ALA A 131 -10.31 -9.15 18.23
C ALA A 131 -9.34 -10.01 17.38
N PRO A 132 -9.53 -11.34 17.24
CA PRO A 132 -8.65 -12.15 16.40
C PRO A 132 -8.75 -11.77 14.92
N ALA A 133 -9.94 -11.42 14.41
CA ALA A 133 -10.08 -11.00 13.02
C ALA A 133 -9.30 -9.72 12.72
N LEU A 134 -9.34 -8.73 13.63
CA LEU A 134 -8.52 -7.51 13.52
C LEU A 134 -7.04 -7.85 13.58
N PHE A 135 -6.60 -8.64 14.56
CA PHE A 135 -5.20 -9.04 14.68
C PHE A 135 -4.69 -9.71 13.39
N TYR A 136 -5.40 -10.72 12.89
CA TYR A 136 -5.03 -11.40 11.66
C TYR A 136 -5.11 -10.47 10.44
N GLY A 137 -6.13 -9.62 10.35
CA GLY A 137 -6.25 -8.67 9.24
C GLY A 137 -5.05 -7.73 9.14
N PHE A 138 -4.69 -7.07 10.23
CA PHE A 138 -3.53 -6.19 10.29
C PHE A 138 -2.21 -6.94 10.10
N ALA A 139 -2.07 -8.14 10.67
CA ALA A 139 -0.86 -8.95 10.47
C ALA A 139 -0.68 -9.34 8.99
N VAL A 140 -1.75 -9.75 8.32
CA VAL A 140 -1.72 -10.07 6.88
C VAL A 140 -1.35 -8.84 6.06
N ALA A 141 -1.97 -7.69 6.33
CA ALA A 141 -1.69 -6.45 5.60
C ALA A 141 -0.25 -5.98 5.80
N PHE A 142 0.22 -5.96 7.04
CA PHE A 142 1.60 -5.57 7.35
C PHE A 142 2.62 -6.50 6.67
N VAL A 143 2.42 -7.82 6.73
CA VAL A 143 3.33 -8.79 6.11
C VAL A 143 3.30 -8.74 4.59
N ALA A 144 2.18 -8.34 3.98
CA ALA A 144 2.09 -8.16 2.53
C ALA A 144 2.80 -6.85 2.07
N ASN A 145 2.54 -5.74 2.76
CA ASN A 145 2.98 -4.40 2.35
C ASN A 145 4.45 -4.10 2.70
N VAL A 146 4.96 -4.59 3.83
CA VAL A 146 6.35 -4.29 4.23
C VAL A 146 7.37 -4.81 3.20
N PRO A 147 7.28 -6.05 2.70
CA PRO A 147 8.21 -6.54 1.68
C PRO A 147 8.16 -5.80 0.35
N SER A 148 6.97 -5.43 -0.15
CA SER A 148 6.82 -4.67 -1.40
C SER A 148 7.41 -3.27 -1.27
N THR A 149 7.18 -2.62 -0.13
CA THR A 149 7.75 -1.30 0.20
C THR A 149 9.27 -1.33 0.34
N LEU A 150 9.81 -2.34 1.03
CA LEU A 150 11.26 -2.51 1.10
C LEU A 150 11.85 -2.81 -0.28
N ALA A 151 11.21 -3.65 -1.09
CA ALA A 151 11.65 -3.91 -2.45
C ALA A 151 11.68 -2.62 -3.29
N GLY A 152 10.63 -1.79 -3.22
CA GLY A 152 10.58 -0.49 -3.91
C GLY A 152 11.58 0.55 -3.41
N LEU A 153 12.08 0.43 -2.18
CA LEU A 153 13.11 1.31 -1.63
C LEU A 153 14.54 0.93 -2.02
N PHE A 154 14.78 -0.35 -2.34
CA PHE A 154 16.12 -0.90 -2.55
C PHE A 154 16.40 -1.41 -3.98
N LEU A 155 15.41 -1.41 -4.87
CA LEU A 155 15.52 -1.79 -6.29
C LEU A 155 15.41 -0.55 -7.20
#